data_AF-A0A960H508-F1
#
_entry.id   AF-A0A960H508-F1
#
_cell.length_a   1.000
_cell.length_b   1.000
_cell.length_c   1.000
_cell.angle_alpha   90.00
_cell.angle_beta   90.00
_cell.angle_gamma   90.00
#
_symmetry.space_group_name_H-M   'P 1'
#
loop_
_entity.id
_entity.type
_entity.pdbx_description
1 polymer ?
#
loop_
_entity_poly.entity_id
_entity_poly.type
_entity_poly.pdbx_seq_one_letter_code
_entity_poly.pdbx_strand_id
1 'polypeptide(L)'
;MSTDHGSGELRAAWDDLIAGLSRARDAIESEELHAPPPDDRVLAEGYRYLLGYTFSAIERAFHEDPAFPYFRRAIQPVDKATIDNADALYLSAAVDGERTYRIRGRVLPKAPQYIIFETHVSYAGDSGSLAELSPVNRMITGSLDSAELLIDDDGGFEILV
;
A
#
# COMPACT_ATOMS: atom_id res chain seq x y z
N MET A 1 -1.88 34.55 16.95
CA MET A 1 -2.00 34.02 15.57
C MET A 1 -3.27 33.18 15.53
N SER A 2 -4.16 33.44 14.57
CA SER A 2 -5.54 32.95 14.59
C SER A 2 -5.61 31.44 14.44
N THR A 3 -6.11 30.74 15.47
CA THR A 3 -6.44 29.31 15.47
C THR A 3 -7.64 28.97 14.58
N ASP A 4 -8.32 29.99 14.06
CA ASP A 4 -9.58 29.87 13.34
C ASP A 4 -9.39 29.31 11.91
N HIS A 5 -8.26 29.63 11.27
CA HIS A 5 -7.92 29.09 9.94
C HIS A 5 -7.62 27.58 10.01
N GLY A 6 -6.85 27.15 11.03
CA GLY A 6 -6.55 25.74 11.24
C GLY A 6 -7.78 24.90 11.62
N SER A 7 -8.71 25.44 12.40
CA SER A 7 -9.96 24.71 12.70
C SER A 7 -10.87 24.59 11.47
N GLY A 8 -10.88 25.56 10.57
CA GLY A 8 -11.66 25.49 9.33
C GLY A 8 -11.11 24.44 8.36
N GLU A 9 -9.81 24.44 8.13
CA GLU A 9 -9.13 23.48 7.25
C GLU A 9 -9.28 22.04 7.74
N LEU A 10 -9.11 21.79 9.05
CA LEU A 10 -9.27 20.44 9.61
C LEU A 10 -10.70 19.92 9.50
N ARG A 11 -11.70 20.80 9.62
CA ARG A 11 -13.12 20.43 9.40
C ARG A 11 -13.37 20.08 7.94
N ALA A 12 -12.87 20.91 7.01
CA ALA A 12 -13.00 20.63 5.58
C ALA A 12 -12.34 19.30 5.20
N ALA A 13 -11.13 19.03 5.68
CA ALA A 13 -10.44 17.76 5.44
C ALA A 13 -11.19 16.56 6.02
N TRP A 14 -11.83 16.71 7.19
CA TRP A 14 -12.70 15.69 7.75
C TRP A 14 -13.93 15.44 6.87
N ASP A 15 -14.61 16.50 6.44
CA ASP A 15 -15.79 16.39 5.59
C ASP A 15 -15.44 15.73 4.24
N ASP A 16 -14.28 16.06 3.66
CA ASP A 16 -13.77 15.44 2.43
C ASP A 16 -13.47 13.95 2.61
N LEU A 17 -12.87 13.55 3.75
CA LEU A 17 -12.64 12.14 4.08
C LEU A 17 -13.98 11.37 4.14
N ILE A 18 -14.97 11.90 4.85
CA ILE A 18 -16.29 11.25 4.98
C ILE A 18 -17.00 11.19 3.62
N ALA A 19 -16.91 12.24 2.81
CA ALA A 19 -17.45 12.25 1.46
C ALA A 19 -16.75 11.21 0.56
N GLY A 20 -15.43 11.06 0.67
CA GLY A 20 -14.66 10.04 -0.03
C GLY A 20 -15.10 8.62 0.32
N LEU A 21 -15.22 8.31 1.62
CA LEU A 21 -15.71 7.02 2.10
C LEU A 21 -17.14 6.73 1.63
N SER A 22 -17.99 7.76 1.62
CA SER A 22 -19.37 7.62 1.14
C SER A 22 -19.43 7.27 -0.36
N ARG A 23 -18.59 7.90 -1.19
CA ARG A 23 -18.48 7.55 -2.62
C ARG A 23 -17.91 6.15 -2.84
N ALA A 24 -16.89 5.77 -2.07
CA ALA A 24 -16.27 4.44 -2.18
C ALA A 24 -17.24 3.32 -1.78
N ARG A 25 -18.11 3.56 -0.79
CA ARG A 25 -19.20 2.63 -0.43
C ARG A 25 -20.10 2.31 -1.62
N ASP A 26 -20.44 3.30 -2.45
CA ASP A 26 -21.35 3.10 -3.58
C ASP A 26 -20.80 2.08 -4.61
N ALA A 27 -19.47 1.86 -4.63
CA ALA A 27 -18.86 0.84 -5.47
C ALA A 27 -19.17 -0.61 -5.04
N ILE A 28 -19.53 -0.84 -3.77
CA ILE A 28 -19.82 -2.19 -3.24
C ILE A 28 -21.00 -2.83 -3.98
N GLU A 29 -21.94 -2.01 -4.47
CA GLU A 29 -23.20 -2.45 -5.08
C GLU A 29 -23.32 -1.99 -6.55
N SER A 30 -22.25 -1.39 -7.11
CA SER A 30 -22.30 -0.83 -8.46
C SER A 30 -22.19 -1.90 -9.54
N GLU A 31 -23.27 -2.09 -10.31
CA GLU A 31 -23.27 -2.97 -11.50
C GLU A 31 -22.27 -2.49 -12.57
N GLU A 32 -22.11 -1.17 -12.72
CA GLU A 32 -21.14 -0.57 -13.66
C GLU A 32 -19.70 -0.97 -13.32
N LEU A 33 -19.39 -1.06 -12.02
CA LEU A 33 -18.10 -1.51 -11.51
C LEU A 33 -18.05 -3.03 -11.30
N HIS A 34 -19.02 -3.77 -11.85
CA HIS A 34 -19.09 -5.22 -11.80
C HIS A 34 -19.17 -5.80 -10.37
N ALA A 35 -19.90 -5.13 -9.47
CA ALA A 35 -20.18 -5.67 -8.16
C ALA A 35 -20.85 -7.06 -8.26
N PRO A 36 -20.47 -8.02 -7.40
CA PRO A 36 -21.12 -9.32 -7.35
C PRO A 36 -22.61 -9.17 -6.96
N PRO A 37 -23.47 -10.14 -7.33
CA PRO A 37 -24.86 -10.14 -6.89
C PRO A 37 -24.97 -10.00 -5.37
N PRO A 38 -25.81 -9.09 -4.85
CA PRO A 38 -25.85 -8.81 -3.43
C PRO A 38 -26.51 -9.97 -2.66
N ASP A 39 -25.81 -10.43 -1.63
CA ASP A 39 -26.34 -11.24 -0.54
C ASP A 39 -25.76 -10.72 0.79
N ASP A 40 -26.31 -11.15 1.93
CA ASP A 40 -25.90 -10.68 3.25
C ASP A 40 -24.38 -10.82 3.50
N ARG A 41 -23.78 -11.90 3.00
CA ARG A 41 -22.34 -12.15 3.16
C ARG A 41 -21.53 -11.25 2.24
N VAL A 42 -21.92 -11.17 0.96
CA VAL A 42 -21.25 -10.34 -0.05
C VAL A 42 -21.21 -8.88 0.39
N LEU A 43 -22.35 -8.34 0.86
CA LEU A 43 -22.42 -6.99 1.38
C LEU A 43 -21.50 -6.84 2.60
N ALA A 44 -21.63 -7.72 3.59
CA ALA A 44 -20.80 -7.64 4.80
C ALA A 44 -19.29 -7.70 4.50
N GLU A 45 -18.85 -8.55 3.56
CA GLU A 45 -17.45 -8.61 3.12
C GLU A 45 -17.04 -7.36 2.33
N GLY A 46 -17.91 -6.80 1.49
CA GLY A 46 -17.64 -5.56 0.77
C GLY A 46 -17.40 -4.37 1.69
N TYR A 47 -18.22 -4.22 2.74
CA TYR A 47 -17.99 -3.19 3.75
C TYR A 47 -16.72 -3.46 4.56
N ARG A 48 -16.41 -4.72 4.88
CA ARG A 48 -15.16 -5.07 5.55
C ARG A 48 -13.94 -4.75 4.69
N TYR A 49 -14.01 -5.03 3.40
CA TYR A 49 -12.98 -4.71 2.41
C TYR A 49 -12.73 -3.20 2.34
N LEU A 50 -13.79 -2.39 2.23
CA LEU A 50 -13.70 -0.92 2.24
C LEU A 50 -13.02 -0.39 3.52
N LEU A 51 -13.41 -0.91 4.68
CA LEU A 51 -12.82 -0.50 5.96
C LEU A 51 -11.37 -0.98 6.12
N GLY A 52 -11.02 -2.14 5.58
CA GLY A 52 -9.64 -2.62 5.51
C GLY A 52 -8.75 -1.69 4.68
N TYR A 53 -9.21 -1.28 3.50
CA TYR A 53 -8.51 -0.26 2.69
C TYR A 53 -8.38 1.08 3.43
N THR A 54 -9.42 1.49 4.14
CA THR A 54 -9.40 2.72 4.95
C THR A 54 -8.36 2.64 6.05
N PHE A 55 -8.26 1.49 6.73
CA PHE A 55 -7.23 1.25 7.75
C PHE A 55 -5.81 1.41 7.16
N SER A 56 -5.55 0.76 6.02
CA SER A 56 -4.26 0.83 5.32
C SER A 56 -3.92 2.27 4.87
N ALA A 57 -4.91 3.02 4.36
CA ALA A 57 -4.76 4.41 3.95
C ALA A 57 -4.42 5.34 5.13
N ILE A 58 -5.08 5.14 6.29
CA ILE A 58 -4.81 5.92 7.51
C ILE A 58 -3.41 5.63 8.04
N GLU A 59 -2.99 4.35 8.07
CA GLU A 59 -1.64 4.00 8.50
C GLU A 59 -0.59 4.71 7.64
N ARG A 60 -0.75 4.64 6.31
CA ARG A 60 0.13 5.29 5.34
C ARG A 60 0.20 6.79 5.54
N ALA A 61 -0.96 7.47 5.58
CA ALA A 61 -1.04 8.92 5.68
C ALA A 61 -0.33 9.50 6.92
N PHE A 62 -0.24 8.74 8.01
CA PHE A 62 0.39 9.19 9.24
C PHE A 62 1.85 8.77 9.39
N HIS A 63 2.28 7.67 8.76
CA HIS A 63 3.56 7.03 9.10
C HIS A 63 4.50 6.84 7.91
N GLU A 64 4.07 7.05 6.67
CA GLU A 64 4.98 7.02 5.51
C GLU A 64 5.77 8.34 5.39
N ASP A 65 6.86 8.45 6.15
CA ASP A 65 7.85 9.51 6.01
C ASP A 65 9.13 8.96 5.35
N PRO A 66 9.48 9.37 4.12
CA PRO A 66 10.71 8.97 3.45
C PRO A 66 11.99 9.35 4.21
N ALA A 67 11.97 10.34 5.11
CA ALA A 67 13.11 10.66 5.95
C ALA A 67 13.33 9.64 7.08
N PHE A 68 12.28 8.89 7.46
CA PHE A 68 12.30 7.88 8.52
C PHE A 68 11.59 6.59 8.07
N PRO A 69 12.08 5.95 6.97
CA PRO A 69 11.36 4.85 6.36
C PRO A 69 11.45 3.59 7.22
N TYR A 70 10.36 2.83 7.22
CA TYR A 70 10.30 1.49 7.79
C TYR A 70 9.39 0.60 6.93
N PHE A 71 9.63 -0.71 6.98
CA PHE A 71 8.77 -1.67 6.31
C PHE A 71 7.47 -1.86 7.09
N ARG A 72 6.36 -1.36 6.55
CA ARG A 72 5.00 -1.73 7.01
C ARG A 72 4.49 -2.94 6.24
N ARG A 73 3.44 -3.57 6.76
CA ARG A 73 2.70 -4.60 6.02
C ARG A 73 1.77 -3.92 5.03
N ALA A 74 2.16 -3.91 3.76
CA ALA A 74 1.40 -3.23 2.71
C ALA A 74 0.03 -3.88 2.48
N ILE A 75 -0.01 -5.21 2.60
CA ILE A 75 -1.21 -6.05 2.54
C ILE A 75 -1.07 -7.11 3.64
N GLN A 76 -2.12 -7.31 4.42
CA GLN A 76 -2.19 -8.28 5.52
C GLN A 76 -3.62 -8.85 5.63
N PRO A 77 -3.84 -9.90 6.44
CA PRO A 77 -5.15 -10.57 6.51
C PRO A 77 -6.36 -9.68 6.85
N VAL A 78 -6.13 -8.50 7.43
CA VAL A 78 -7.16 -7.56 7.87
C VAL A 78 -7.43 -6.40 6.88
N ASP A 79 -6.58 -6.21 5.87
CA ASP A 79 -6.66 -5.13 4.86
C ASP A 79 -6.29 -5.63 3.45
N LYS A 80 -6.89 -6.76 3.07
CA LYS A 80 -6.65 -7.40 1.77
C LYS A 80 -6.84 -6.44 0.60
N ALA A 81 -6.01 -6.61 -0.42
CA ALA A 81 -6.15 -5.96 -1.72
C ALA A 81 -6.70 -6.93 -2.76
N THR A 82 -7.39 -6.44 -3.79
CA THR A 82 -7.80 -7.25 -4.94
C THR A 82 -6.59 -8.04 -5.46
N ILE A 83 -6.77 -9.35 -5.71
CA ILE A 83 -5.76 -10.29 -6.22
C ILE A 83 -4.48 -10.42 -5.37
N ASP A 84 -4.58 -10.23 -4.04
CA ASP A 84 -3.46 -10.51 -3.14
C ASP A 84 -3.04 -11.99 -3.15
N ASN A 85 -1.73 -12.24 -3.15
CA ASN A 85 -1.19 -13.60 -3.00
C ASN A 85 -1.19 -13.99 -1.51
N ALA A 86 -2.03 -14.96 -1.15
CA ALA A 86 -2.18 -15.42 0.23
C ALA A 86 -0.89 -16.02 0.83
N ASP A 87 0.07 -16.44 -0.01
CA ASP A 87 1.35 -17.00 0.41
C ASP A 87 2.46 -15.93 0.54
N ALA A 88 2.19 -14.69 0.12
CA ALA A 88 3.17 -13.62 0.12
C ALA A 88 3.08 -12.73 1.37
N LEU A 89 4.23 -12.28 1.85
CA LEU A 89 4.33 -11.20 2.84
C LEU A 89 4.68 -9.91 2.11
N TYR A 90 3.70 -9.03 1.95
CA TYR A 90 3.89 -7.73 1.30
C TYR A 90 4.41 -6.70 2.29
N LEU A 91 5.64 -6.25 2.07
CA LEU A 91 6.27 -5.18 2.84
C LEU A 91 6.49 -3.97 1.95
N SER A 92 6.27 -2.77 2.48
CA SER A 92 6.58 -1.53 1.78
C SER A 92 7.17 -0.49 2.71
N ALA A 93 8.05 0.35 2.17
CA ALA A 93 8.61 1.52 2.82
C ALA A 93 8.60 2.68 1.82
N ALA A 94 8.15 3.85 2.27
CA ALA A 94 8.21 5.05 1.44
C ALA A 94 9.66 5.50 1.24
N VAL A 95 10.01 5.91 0.03
CA VAL A 95 11.35 6.43 -0.32
C VAL A 95 11.21 7.69 -1.17
N ASP A 96 12.18 8.58 -1.02
CA ASP A 96 12.39 9.78 -1.84
C ASP A 96 13.45 9.45 -2.88
N GLY A 97 13.08 9.45 -4.17
CA GLY A 97 13.97 9.06 -5.28
C GLY A 97 15.19 9.93 -5.47
N GLU A 98 15.27 11.09 -4.80
CA GLU A 98 16.45 11.97 -4.80
C GLU A 98 17.45 11.62 -3.69
N ARG A 99 17.17 10.59 -2.88
CA ARG A 99 18.01 10.14 -1.76
C ARG A 99 18.47 8.71 -1.96
N THR A 100 19.50 8.33 -1.21
CA THR A 100 20.00 6.95 -1.16
C THR A 100 19.61 6.30 0.16
N TYR A 101 19.08 5.09 0.08
CA TYR A 101 18.70 4.28 1.22
C TYR A 101 19.55 3.02 1.30
N ARG A 102 19.58 2.44 2.49
CA ARG A 102 20.26 1.18 2.73
C ARG A 102 19.33 0.19 3.41
N ILE A 103 19.08 -0.92 2.73
CA ILE A 103 18.35 -2.06 3.29
C ILE A 103 19.39 -3.09 3.74
N ARG A 104 19.25 -3.58 4.97
CA ARG A 104 20.06 -4.67 5.51
C ARG A 104 19.17 -5.79 5.98
N GLY A 105 19.60 -7.02 5.76
CA GLY A 105 18.88 -8.18 6.26
C GLY A 105 19.79 -9.38 6.46
N ARG A 106 19.18 -10.47 6.91
CA ARG A 106 19.84 -11.76 7.10
C ARG A 106 18.91 -12.88 6.67
N VAL A 107 19.40 -13.76 5.82
CA VAL A 107 18.73 -14.98 5.42
C VAL A 107 18.89 -16.01 6.54
N LEU A 108 17.78 -16.54 7.05
CA LEU A 108 17.75 -17.57 8.09
C LEU A 108 17.48 -18.95 7.48
N PRO A 109 17.76 -20.07 8.20
CA PRO A 109 17.56 -21.43 7.68
C PRO A 109 16.13 -21.80 7.24
N LYS A 110 15.14 -20.94 7.52
CA LYS A 110 13.74 -21.05 7.07
C LYS A 110 13.29 -19.77 6.36
N ALA A 111 14.12 -19.30 5.43
CA ALA A 111 13.78 -18.15 4.60
C ALA A 111 12.64 -18.47 3.61
N PRO A 112 11.90 -17.45 3.14
CA PRO A 112 10.96 -17.62 2.03
C PRO A 112 11.64 -18.25 0.80
N GLN A 113 10.88 -19.01 0.01
CA GLN A 113 11.39 -19.60 -1.24
C GLN A 113 11.80 -18.54 -2.27
N TYR A 114 11.15 -17.38 -2.23
CA TYR A 114 11.38 -16.28 -3.15
C TYR A 114 11.25 -14.95 -2.41
N ILE A 115 12.15 -14.03 -2.71
CA ILE A 115 12.12 -12.65 -2.22
C ILE A 115 12.37 -11.76 -3.43
N ILE A 116 11.59 -10.70 -3.57
CA ILE A 116 11.79 -9.65 -4.57
C ILE A 116 11.68 -8.29 -3.88
N PHE A 117 12.58 -7.40 -4.24
CA PHE A 117 12.55 -5.99 -3.89
C PHE A 117 12.24 -5.21 -5.16
N GLU A 118 11.23 -4.35 -5.11
CA GLU A 118 10.84 -3.52 -6.23
C GLU A 118 10.71 -2.06 -5.78
N THR A 119 11.13 -1.14 -6.62
CA THR A 119 10.83 0.29 -6.46
C THR A 119 9.78 0.68 -7.48
N HIS A 120 8.80 1.47 -7.07
CA HIS A 120 7.70 1.91 -7.95
C HIS A 120 7.45 3.40 -7.83
N VAL A 121 7.03 4.00 -8.94
CA VAL A 121 6.36 5.30 -8.90
C VAL A 121 4.86 5.05 -8.71
N SER A 122 4.30 5.58 -7.60
CA SER A 122 2.89 5.45 -7.18
C SER A 122 2.40 4.06 -6.74
N TYR A 123 1.30 4.05 -5.99
CA TYR A 123 0.54 2.86 -5.64
C TYR A 123 -0.65 2.68 -6.57
N ALA A 124 -1.03 1.43 -6.84
CA ALA A 124 -2.29 1.17 -7.53
C ALA A 124 -3.47 1.41 -6.58
N GLY A 125 -4.46 2.16 -7.04
CA GLY A 125 -5.65 2.55 -6.29
C GLY A 125 -5.52 3.87 -5.53
N ASP A 126 -4.38 4.57 -5.59
CA ASP A 126 -4.10 5.75 -4.74
C ASP A 126 -4.90 6.99 -5.18
N SER A 127 -5.04 7.20 -6.50
CA SER A 127 -5.86 8.27 -7.11
C SER A 127 -7.31 7.86 -7.36
N GLY A 128 -7.63 6.57 -7.22
CA GLY A 128 -8.95 6.02 -7.60
C GLY A 128 -9.17 5.93 -9.12
N SER A 129 -8.12 6.08 -9.93
CA SER A 129 -8.19 5.98 -11.39
C SER A 129 -7.51 4.73 -11.93
N LEU A 130 -8.16 4.04 -12.87
CA LEU A 130 -7.54 2.92 -13.60
C LEU A 130 -6.35 3.37 -14.46
N ALA A 131 -6.13 4.68 -14.64
CA ALA A 131 -4.95 5.20 -15.30
C ALA A 131 -3.65 4.71 -14.63
N GLU A 132 -3.68 4.40 -13.33
CA GLU A 132 -2.53 3.84 -12.58
C GLU A 132 -2.18 2.41 -12.98
N LEU A 133 -3.07 1.70 -13.68
CA LEU A 133 -2.74 0.40 -14.25
C LEU A 133 -1.94 0.52 -15.56
N SER A 134 -1.78 1.74 -16.07
CA SER A 134 -0.91 2.02 -17.21
C SER A 134 0.55 2.15 -16.77
N PRO A 135 1.50 1.58 -17.56
CA PRO A 135 2.94 1.80 -17.36
C PRO A 135 3.38 3.27 -17.38
N VAL A 136 2.54 4.16 -17.93
CA VAL A 136 2.80 5.61 -17.97
C VAL A 136 2.72 6.25 -16.58
N ASN A 137 1.82 5.77 -15.73
CA ASN A 137 1.55 6.38 -14.42
C ASN A 137 2.14 5.56 -13.27
N ARG A 138 2.15 4.22 -13.39
CA ARG A 138 2.79 3.32 -12.44
C ARG A 138 3.84 2.49 -13.15
N MET A 139 5.08 2.64 -12.72
CA MET A 139 6.23 1.95 -13.31
C MET A 139 7.10 1.36 -12.21
N ILE A 140 7.55 0.12 -12.43
CA ILE A 140 8.66 -0.45 -11.67
C ILE A 140 9.94 0.25 -12.15
N THR A 141 10.60 0.98 -11.27
CA THR A 141 11.84 1.72 -11.59
C THR A 141 13.10 0.90 -11.31
N GLY A 142 12.97 -0.19 -10.56
CA GLY A 142 14.07 -1.08 -10.20
C GLY A 142 13.51 -2.37 -9.60
N SER A 143 14.22 -3.48 -9.80
CA SER A 143 13.88 -4.78 -9.25
C SER A 143 15.15 -5.55 -8.94
N LEU A 144 15.14 -6.30 -7.84
CA LEU A 144 16.18 -7.23 -7.43
C LEU A 144 15.51 -8.41 -6.73
N ASP A 145 15.78 -9.62 -7.18
CA ASP A 145 15.21 -10.82 -6.55
C ASP A 145 16.26 -11.74 -5.92
N SER A 146 15.79 -12.79 -5.26
CA SER A 146 16.63 -13.75 -4.55
C SER A 146 17.61 -14.53 -5.44
N ALA A 147 17.44 -14.53 -6.77
CA ALA A 147 18.40 -15.16 -7.68
C ALA A 147 19.63 -14.27 -7.94
N GLU A 148 19.46 -12.95 -7.82
CA GLU A 148 20.52 -11.95 -8.03
C GLU A 148 21.07 -11.35 -6.72
N LEU A 149 20.36 -11.56 -5.61
CA LEU A 149 20.77 -11.06 -4.29
C LEU A 149 22.11 -11.68 -3.86
N LEU A 150 23.08 -10.80 -3.58
CA LEU A 150 24.37 -11.20 -3.03
C LEU A 150 24.24 -11.40 -1.52
N ILE A 151 24.56 -12.61 -1.06
CA ILE A 151 24.46 -13.03 0.34
C ILE A 151 25.86 -13.39 0.83
N ASP A 152 26.26 -12.80 1.95
CA ASP A 152 27.55 -13.07 2.61
C ASP A 152 27.56 -14.48 3.26
N ASP A 153 28.76 -14.99 3.58
CA ASP A 153 28.94 -16.31 4.21
C ASP A 153 28.16 -16.46 5.54
N ASP A 154 27.89 -15.35 6.23
CA ASP A 154 27.13 -15.33 7.48
C ASP A 154 25.59 -15.23 7.26
N GLY A 155 25.16 -15.17 6.00
CA GLY A 155 23.77 -15.00 5.58
C GLY A 155 23.31 -13.53 5.52
N GLY A 156 24.18 -12.56 5.77
CA GLY A 156 23.88 -11.14 5.63
C GLY A 156 23.69 -10.69 4.19
N PHE A 157 22.94 -9.61 3.98
CA PHE A 157 22.90 -8.89 2.71
C PHE A 157 22.71 -7.39 2.93
N GLU A 158 23.14 -6.60 1.95
CA GLU A 158 22.96 -5.15 1.90
C GLU A 158 22.53 -4.73 0.49
N ILE A 159 21.50 -3.88 0.40
CA ILE A 159 21.01 -3.30 -0.85
C ILE A 159 21.08 -1.77 -0.70
N LEU A 160 21.62 -1.11 -1.72
CA LEU A 160 21.52 0.33 -1.89
C LEU A 160 20.38 0.63 -2.85
N VAL A 161 19.45 1.47 -2.40
CA VAL A 161 18.30 1.93 -3.18
C VAL A 161 18.49 3.40 -3.50
#